data_AF-A0A521Y482-F1
#
_entry.id   AF-A0A521Y482-F1
#
_cell.length_a   1.000
_cell.length_b   1.000
_cell.length_c   1.000
_cell.angle_alpha   90.00
_cell.angle_beta   90.00
_cell.angle_gamma   90.00
#
_symmetry.space_group_name_H-M   'P 1'
#
loop_
_entity.id
_entity.type
_entity.pdbx_description
1 polymer ?
#
loop_
_entity_poly.entity_id
_entity_poly.type
_entity_poly.pdbx_seq_one_letter_code
_entity_poly.pdbx_strand_id
1 'polypeptide(L)'
;MGRADRLWVPGNRLQLLENGEQFYPAVFGAIEQARHEVLLETFILFEDKVGWGLHAVLLAAARRGVQVTVTVDDWGSPDLTPAFLDPLVEAGVAFRFFDPTHRLLRRFTALRRLHRKLVVVDGEVAYVGGINYSADHLGDFGPEAKQDYAVEVAGPVVAHIHRFACTVARRTHERTPWRERWQRRRQPVCEEKGALPEQGQAEVLFVTRDNGRHPTDIEREYRLAIRSARSRIVIANAYFFPGYRLIRDLKQAAKRGVDVRLILQGQPDMAIVKFAARTLYPHLLGAGVSIYEYCRRPLHGKVALVDDAWSTVGSSNLDPLSLSLNLEANVVIRDRGFNASLAQNLDGLMREHCKRMDPEHARRPSAWRSMLSMLSFHAMRLFPRLAGMLPRHRPRIVDASGEAVHPLVDEPAQAPRKAA
;
A
#
# COMPACT_ATOMS: atom_id res chain seq x y z
N MET A 1 -9.92 -23.96 -10.46
CA MET A 1 -10.77 -23.02 -9.68
C MET A 1 -10.13 -21.63 -9.81
N GLY A 2 -10.70 -20.60 -10.42
CA GLY A 2 -11.97 -20.37 -11.10
C GLY A 2 -12.05 -18.85 -11.30
N ARG A 3 -12.56 -18.35 -12.44
CA ARG A 3 -12.55 -16.93 -12.89
C ARG A 3 -13.27 -15.90 -11.96
N ALA A 4 -13.62 -16.25 -10.72
CA ALA A 4 -14.49 -15.47 -9.84
C ALA A 4 -13.79 -14.36 -9.02
N ASP A 5 -12.46 -14.42 -8.82
CA ASP A 5 -11.75 -13.45 -7.95
C ASP A 5 -11.40 -12.11 -8.64
N ARG A 6 -11.96 -11.84 -9.83
CA ARG A 6 -11.66 -10.61 -10.61
C ARG A 6 -12.89 -10.05 -11.29
N LEU A 7 -13.85 -9.65 -10.46
CA LEU A 7 -15.08 -9.07 -10.92
C LEU A 7 -15.02 -7.55 -10.74
N TRP A 8 -15.26 -6.84 -11.84
CA TRP A 8 -15.64 -5.44 -11.75
C TRP A 8 -17.01 -5.37 -11.09
N VAL A 9 -17.10 -4.59 -10.02
CA VAL A 9 -18.32 -4.43 -9.23
C VAL A 9 -18.84 -3.01 -9.48
N PRO A 10 -20.02 -2.83 -10.08
CA PRO A 10 -20.62 -1.50 -10.27
C PRO A 10 -21.21 -0.94 -8.96
N GLY A 11 -21.72 0.28 -9.01
CA GLY A 11 -22.59 0.81 -7.95
C GLY A 11 -21.87 1.43 -6.75
N ASN A 12 -20.59 1.81 -6.86
CA ASN A 12 -19.80 2.27 -5.71
C ASN A 12 -19.67 3.79 -5.67
N ARG A 13 -19.66 4.36 -4.46
CA ARG A 13 -19.20 5.71 -4.17
C ARG A 13 -17.73 5.67 -3.80
N LEU A 14 -16.97 6.63 -4.30
CA LEU A 14 -15.55 6.78 -4.04
C LEU A 14 -15.24 8.21 -3.62
N GLN A 15 -14.36 8.37 -2.64
CA GLN A 15 -13.79 9.65 -2.27
C GLN A 15 -12.27 9.53 -2.21
N LEU A 16 -11.57 10.34 -3.01
CA LEU A 16 -10.12 10.46 -2.92
C LEU A 16 -9.77 11.18 -1.62
N LEU A 17 -8.87 10.59 -0.85
CA LEU A 17 -8.37 11.15 0.41
C LEU A 17 -6.89 11.47 0.22
N GLU A 18 -6.56 12.75 0.31
CA GLU A 18 -5.21 13.27 0.17
C GLU A 18 -4.59 13.53 1.55
N ASN A 19 -3.43 12.90 1.79
CA ASN A 19 -2.64 13.03 3.02
C ASN A 19 -3.43 12.70 4.31
N GLY A 20 -2.78 12.91 5.46
CA GLY A 20 -3.36 12.61 6.77
C GLY A 20 -4.54 13.49 7.13
N GLU A 21 -4.58 14.74 6.65
CA GLU A 21 -5.62 15.72 6.98
C GLU A 21 -7.00 15.32 6.47
N GLN A 22 -7.07 14.59 5.36
CA GLN A 22 -8.33 14.03 4.86
C GLN A 22 -8.52 12.59 5.31
N PHE A 23 -7.45 11.80 5.37
CA PHE A 23 -7.53 10.37 5.66
C PHE A 23 -7.87 10.05 7.12
N TYR A 24 -7.17 10.66 8.08
CA TYR A 24 -7.35 10.28 9.48
C TYR A 24 -8.73 10.68 10.03
N PRO A 25 -9.26 11.90 9.77
CA PRO A 25 -10.61 12.23 10.23
C PRO A 25 -11.69 11.32 9.64
N ALA A 26 -11.56 10.93 8.37
CA ALA A 26 -12.50 10.01 7.72
C ALA A 26 -12.48 8.63 8.38
N VAL A 27 -11.30 8.04 8.55
CA VAL A 27 -11.16 6.72 9.18
C VAL A 27 -11.57 6.75 10.66
N PHE A 28 -11.12 7.76 11.41
CA PHE A 28 -11.43 7.86 12.84
C PHE A 28 -12.92 8.07 13.06
N GLY A 29 -13.56 8.95 12.27
CA GLY A 29 -15.00 9.14 12.30
C GLY A 29 -15.79 7.87 11.97
N ALA A 30 -15.32 7.07 11.02
CA ALA A 30 -15.93 5.76 10.73
C ALA A 30 -15.80 4.80 11.92
N ILE A 31 -14.63 4.70 12.55
CA ILE A 31 -14.40 3.84 13.73
C ILE A 31 -15.24 4.31 14.94
N GLU A 32 -15.38 5.62 15.14
CA GLU A 32 -16.23 6.20 16.18
C GLU A 32 -17.70 5.82 16.00
N GLN A 33 -18.16 5.70 14.74
CA GLN A 33 -19.53 5.32 14.40
C GLN A 33 -19.75 3.81 14.28
N ALA A 34 -18.67 3.02 14.33
CA ALA A 34 -18.73 1.57 14.18
C ALA A 34 -19.63 0.92 15.23
N ARG A 35 -20.42 -0.07 14.79
CA ARG A 35 -21.44 -0.77 15.58
C ARG A 35 -21.14 -2.26 15.77
N HIS A 36 -20.43 -2.87 14.84
CA HIS A 36 -20.25 -4.32 14.78
C HIS A 36 -18.78 -4.70 14.74
N GLU A 37 -18.02 -4.16 13.79
CA GLU A 37 -16.65 -4.59 13.56
C GLU A 37 -15.74 -3.51 12.96
N VAL A 38 -14.45 -3.60 13.29
CA VAL A 38 -13.37 -2.84 12.66
C VAL A 38 -12.23 -3.80 12.34
N LEU A 39 -11.87 -3.87 11.07
CA LEU A 39 -10.72 -4.65 10.57
C LEU A 39 -9.68 -3.68 10.03
N LEU A 40 -8.50 -3.64 10.65
CA LEU A 40 -7.41 -2.74 10.26
C LEU A 40 -6.14 -3.52 9.97
N GLU A 41 -5.56 -3.29 8.79
CA GLU A 41 -4.20 -3.70 8.42
C GLU A 41 -3.36 -2.46 8.07
N THR A 42 -2.16 -2.36 8.62
CA THR A 42 -1.18 -1.33 8.23
C THR A 42 0.26 -1.85 8.32
N PHE A 43 1.17 -1.22 7.56
CA PHE A 43 2.59 -1.52 7.63
C PHE A 43 3.27 -0.75 8.78
N ILE A 44 3.02 0.56 8.86
CA ILE A 44 3.55 1.43 9.91
C ILE A 44 2.41 1.91 10.81
N LEU A 45 2.63 1.76 12.10
CA LEU A 45 1.93 2.40 13.21
C LEU A 45 2.98 2.88 14.20
N PHE A 46 3.01 4.18 14.46
CA PHE A 46 3.92 4.79 15.44
C PHE A 46 3.14 5.40 16.61
N GLU A 47 3.74 5.42 17.80
CA GLU A 47 3.20 6.05 19.01
C GLU A 47 3.35 7.58 19.01
N ASP A 48 2.97 8.22 17.91
CA ASP A 48 2.88 9.67 17.82
C ASP A 48 1.41 10.12 17.95
N LYS A 49 1.16 11.42 17.74
CA LYS A 49 -0.20 11.97 17.82
C LYS A 49 -1.23 11.27 16.94
N VAL A 50 -0.82 10.70 15.80
CA VAL A 50 -1.73 9.95 14.91
C VAL A 50 -1.99 8.58 15.50
N GLY A 51 -0.95 7.85 15.93
CA GLY A 51 -1.13 6.55 16.55
C GLY A 51 -1.94 6.61 17.83
N TRP A 52 -1.71 7.61 18.68
CA TRP A 52 -2.52 7.82 19.89
C TRP A 52 -3.96 8.24 19.57
N GLY A 53 -4.18 8.98 18.49
CA GLY A 53 -5.52 9.26 17.96
C GLY A 53 -6.24 7.97 17.54
N LEU A 54 -5.57 7.11 16.76
CA LEU A 54 -6.09 5.81 16.37
C LEU A 54 -6.36 4.92 17.59
N HIS A 55 -5.42 4.86 18.53
CA HIS A 55 -5.56 4.11 19.78
C HIS A 55 -6.83 4.53 20.52
N ALA A 56 -7.08 5.83 20.68
CA ALA A 56 -8.24 6.33 21.40
C ALA A 56 -9.57 5.88 20.77
N VAL A 57 -9.70 5.99 19.43
CA VAL A 57 -10.95 5.60 18.75
C VAL A 57 -11.16 4.08 18.74
N LEU A 58 -10.10 3.29 18.59
CA LEU A 58 -10.16 1.83 18.67
C LEU A 58 -10.54 1.36 20.08
N LEU A 59 -9.91 1.93 21.12
CA LEU A 59 -10.22 1.65 22.52
C LEU A 59 -11.67 1.99 22.85
N ALA A 60 -12.15 3.14 22.40
CA ALA A 60 -13.54 3.55 22.56
C ALA A 60 -14.50 2.59 21.85
N ALA A 61 -14.20 2.17 20.62
CA ALA A 61 -15.01 1.20 19.89
C ALA A 61 -15.09 -0.16 20.60
N ALA A 62 -13.95 -0.69 21.04
CA ALA A 62 -13.90 -1.95 21.78
C ALA A 62 -14.72 -1.90 23.08
N ARG A 63 -14.63 -0.79 23.83
CA ARG A 63 -15.44 -0.57 25.04
C ARG A 63 -16.94 -0.49 24.79
N ARG A 64 -17.37 -0.09 23.58
CA ARG A 64 -18.78 -0.15 23.15
C ARG A 64 -19.23 -1.56 22.75
N GLY A 65 -18.32 -2.54 22.74
CA GLY A 65 -18.58 -3.92 22.32
C GLY A 65 -18.37 -4.19 20.83
N VAL A 66 -17.77 -3.25 20.08
CA VAL A 66 -17.40 -3.45 18.67
C VAL A 66 -16.24 -4.45 18.58
N GLN A 67 -16.31 -5.40 17.65
CA GLN A 67 -15.24 -6.37 17.41
C GLN A 67 -14.10 -5.70 16.64
N VAL A 68 -12.99 -5.42 17.32
CA VAL A 68 -11.85 -4.73 16.71
C VAL A 68 -10.72 -5.73 16.48
N THR A 69 -10.25 -5.84 15.23
CA THR A 69 -9.04 -6.58 14.87
C THR A 69 -8.05 -5.63 14.21
N VAL A 70 -6.84 -5.56 14.76
CA VAL A 70 -5.74 -4.76 14.22
C VAL A 70 -4.58 -5.68 13.89
N THR A 71 -4.06 -5.61 12.67
CA THR A 71 -2.85 -6.31 12.26
C THR A 71 -1.83 -5.31 11.75
N VAL A 72 -0.70 -5.22 12.46
CA VAL A 72 0.43 -4.36 12.07
C VAL A 72 1.60 -5.22 11.61
N ASP A 73 2.42 -4.69 10.71
CA ASP A 73 3.68 -5.33 10.36
C ASP A 73 4.76 -5.04 11.43
N ASP A 74 5.35 -6.09 11.99
CA ASP A 74 6.39 -5.96 13.03
C ASP A 74 7.64 -5.21 12.55
N TRP A 75 7.94 -5.26 11.25
CA TRP A 75 9.07 -4.54 10.67
C TRP A 75 8.85 -3.05 10.68
N GLY A 76 7.66 -2.63 10.24
CA GLY A 76 7.26 -1.23 10.10
C GLY A 76 6.76 -0.62 11.40
N SER A 77 6.34 -1.43 12.38
CA SER A 77 5.80 -0.98 13.67
C SER A 77 6.55 -1.60 14.87
N PRO A 78 7.89 -1.44 14.96
CA PRO A 78 8.70 -2.20 15.90
C PRO A 78 8.70 -1.69 17.34
N ASP A 79 8.30 -0.44 17.55
CA ASP A 79 8.52 0.29 18.80
C ASP A 79 7.20 0.54 19.55
N LEU A 80 6.23 -0.38 19.43
CA LEU A 80 4.98 -0.33 20.19
C LEU A 80 5.20 -0.86 21.62
N THR A 81 4.98 0.01 22.60
CA THR A 81 5.14 -0.19 24.02
C THR A 81 3.94 -0.90 24.66
N PRO A 82 4.13 -1.54 25.82
CA PRO A 82 3.01 -2.09 26.60
C PRO A 82 1.97 -1.03 26.96
N ALA A 83 2.38 0.21 27.25
CA ALA A 83 1.46 1.31 27.56
C ALA A 83 0.49 1.64 26.41
N PHE A 84 0.88 1.38 25.16
CA PHE A 84 0.02 1.52 23.99
C PHE A 84 -0.80 0.25 23.70
N LEU A 85 -0.24 -0.94 23.94
CA LEU A 85 -0.86 -2.21 23.58
C LEU A 85 -1.84 -2.72 24.65
N ASP A 86 -1.45 -2.68 25.93
CA ASP A 86 -2.18 -3.30 27.03
C ASP A 86 -3.61 -2.77 27.15
N PRO A 87 -3.87 -1.44 27.09
CA PRO A 87 -5.25 -0.93 27.18
C PRO A 87 -6.15 -1.43 26.05
N LEU A 88 -5.61 -1.61 24.84
CA LEU A 88 -6.35 -2.14 23.69
C LEU A 88 -6.66 -3.61 23.89
N VAL A 89 -5.66 -4.41 24.29
CA VAL A 89 -5.80 -5.85 24.53
C VAL A 89 -6.78 -6.12 25.67
N GLU A 90 -6.67 -5.39 26.78
CA GLU A 90 -7.58 -5.48 27.93
C GLU A 90 -9.02 -5.11 27.56
N ALA A 91 -9.22 -4.15 26.65
CA ALA A 91 -10.52 -3.80 26.13
C ALA A 91 -11.09 -4.82 25.11
N GLY A 92 -10.35 -5.89 24.79
CA GLY A 92 -10.78 -6.94 23.88
C GLY A 92 -10.40 -6.72 22.41
N VAL A 93 -9.52 -5.76 22.10
CA VAL A 93 -8.99 -5.59 20.74
C VAL A 93 -8.10 -6.79 20.39
N ALA A 94 -8.40 -7.47 19.30
CA ALA A 94 -7.54 -8.49 18.73
C ALA A 94 -6.36 -7.84 17.98
N PHE A 95 -5.36 -7.40 18.74
CA PHE A 95 -4.15 -6.77 18.22
C PHE A 95 -3.10 -7.82 17.82
N ARG A 96 -2.56 -7.72 16.61
CA ARG A 96 -1.71 -8.74 15.99
C ARG A 96 -0.49 -8.17 15.31
N PHE A 97 0.61 -8.92 15.42
CA PHE A 97 1.85 -8.66 14.69
C PHE A 97 2.01 -9.62 13.52
N PHE A 98 2.24 -9.07 12.34
CA PHE A 98 2.58 -9.81 11.14
C PHE A 98 4.10 -10.04 11.08
N ASP A 99 4.45 -11.31 10.96
CA ASP A 99 5.79 -11.88 10.81
C ASP A 99 6.81 -11.30 11.80
N PRO A 100 6.53 -11.42 13.13
CA PRO A 100 7.41 -10.87 14.15
C PRO A 100 8.80 -11.51 14.08
N THR A 101 9.83 -10.68 14.09
CA THR A 101 11.22 -11.15 13.96
C THR A 101 12.12 -10.61 15.06
N HIS A 102 12.98 -11.47 15.59
CA HIS A 102 14.00 -11.07 16.55
C HIS A 102 14.85 -9.89 16.06
N ARG A 103 15.03 -8.86 16.90
CA ARG A 103 15.68 -7.58 16.54
C ARG A 103 17.05 -7.75 15.89
N LEU A 104 17.83 -8.75 16.32
CA LEU A 104 19.15 -9.07 15.74
C LEU A 104 19.08 -9.63 14.31
N LEU A 105 18.02 -10.36 13.98
CA LEU A 105 17.79 -11.00 12.68
C LEU A 105 17.01 -10.11 11.72
N ARG A 106 16.52 -8.96 12.20
CA ARG A 106 15.70 -8.03 11.41
C ARG A 106 16.37 -7.69 10.08
N ARG A 107 17.64 -7.30 10.07
CA ARG A 107 18.34 -6.90 8.82
C ARG A 107 18.32 -7.95 7.68
N PHE A 108 17.97 -9.20 7.97
CA PHE A 108 17.90 -10.31 7.01
C PHE A 108 16.46 -10.72 6.61
N THR A 109 15.42 -10.11 7.19
CA THR A 109 14.00 -10.52 7.09
C THR A 109 13.08 -9.48 6.44
N ALA A 110 13.64 -8.48 5.77
CA ALA A 110 12.89 -7.40 5.09
C ALA A 110 12.09 -7.84 3.84
N LEU A 111 11.76 -9.13 3.70
CA LEU A 111 11.12 -9.69 2.52
C LEU A 111 9.74 -10.22 2.88
N ARG A 112 8.77 -10.06 1.96
CA ARG A 112 7.41 -10.62 2.09
C ARG A 112 6.59 -10.04 3.26
N ARG A 113 6.81 -8.75 3.52
CA ARG A 113 6.14 -7.98 4.57
C ARG A 113 4.71 -7.61 4.20
N LEU A 114 3.87 -7.37 5.21
CA LEU A 114 2.53 -6.81 5.07
C LEU A 114 2.65 -5.34 4.69
N HIS A 115 2.38 -4.98 3.43
CA HIS A 115 2.41 -3.60 2.97
C HIS A 115 1.01 -3.02 2.69
N ARG A 116 -0.06 -3.79 2.91
CA ARG A 116 -1.43 -3.30 2.78
C ARG A 116 -1.74 -2.24 3.83
N LYS A 117 -2.47 -1.21 3.42
CA LYS A 117 -3.18 -0.27 4.29
C LYS A 117 -4.64 -0.38 3.95
N LEU A 118 -5.35 -1.11 4.81
CA LEU A 118 -6.72 -1.52 4.59
C LEU A 118 -7.48 -1.33 5.90
N VAL A 119 -8.58 -0.60 5.85
CA VAL A 119 -9.55 -0.52 6.94
C VAL A 119 -10.90 -0.92 6.40
N VAL A 120 -11.64 -1.76 7.13
CA VAL A 120 -13.04 -2.06 6.85
C VAL A 120 -13.83 -1.85 8.13
N VAL A 121 -14.89 -1.05 8.07
CA VAL A 121 -15.77 -0.76 9.20
C VAL A 121 -17.16 -1.29 8.90
N ASP A 122 -17.69 -2.11 9.80
CA ASP A 122 -19.02 -2.75 9.76
C ASP A 122 -19.33 -3.56 8.47
N GLY A 123 -18.30 -3.81 7.66
CA GLY A 123 -18.44 -4.35 6.31
C GLY A 123 -19.21 -3.42 5.37
N GLU A 124 -19.30 -2.11 5.67
CA GLU A 124 -20.10 -1.12 4.94
C GLU A 124 -19.26 -0.06 4.24
N VAL A 125 -18.15 0.33 4.85
CA VAL A 125 -17.15 1.26 4.29
C VAL A 125 -15.76 0.65 4.36
N ALA A 126 -14.95 0.90 3.33
CA ALA A 126 -13.56 0.48 3.29
C ALA A 126 -12.62 1.60 2.87
N TYR A 127 -11.41 1.57 3.40
CA TYR A 127 -10.34 2.49 3.06
C TYR A 127 -9.15 1.72 2.52
N VAL A 128 -8.65 2.09 1.35
CA VAL A 128 -7.50 1.43 0.70
C VAL A 128 -6.52 2.49 0.19
N GLY A 129 -5.23 2.33 0.43
CA GLY A 129 -4.27 3.35 -0.01
C GLY A 129 -2.82 3.14 0.37
N GLY A 130 -2.04 4.22 0.28
CA GLY A 130 -0.63 4.29 0.64
C GLY A 130 -0.35 4.79 2.06
N ILE A 131 -1.31 5.52 2.66
CA ILE A 131 -1.16 6.27 3.91
C ILE A 131 -1.05 5.33 5.11
N ASN A 132 0.05 5.42 5.86
CA ASN A 132 0.26 4.73 7.13
C ASN A 132 -0.25 5.55 8.32
N TYR A 133 -0.18 5.01 9.53
CA TYR A 133 -0.52 5.74 10.76
C TYR A 133 0.74 6.33 11.41
N SER A 134 1.10 7.51 10.93
CA SER A 134 2.24 8.28 11.42
C SER A 134 2.05 9.78 11.17
N ALA A 135 2.62 10.60 12.04
CA ALA A 135 2.55 12.06 11.99
C ALA A 135 3.19 12.62 10.71
N ASP A 136 4.10 11.89 10.07
CA ASP A 136 4.73 12.28 8.81
C ASP A 136 3.78 12.35 7.61
N HIS A 137 2.51 11.96 7.74
CA HIS A 137 1.48 12.22 6.73
C HIS A 137 0.70 13.52 6.97
N LEU A 138 1.00 14.26 8.04
CA LEU A 138 0.38 15.56 8.33
C LEU A 138 1.31 16.70 7.92
N GLY A 139 0.75 17.75 7.34
CA GLY A 139 1.47 18.92 6.86
C GLY A 139 2.21 19.68 7.96
N ASP A 140 1.73 19.61 9.20
CA ASP A 140 2.40 20.20 10.37
C ASP A 140 3.63 19.40 10.84
N PHE A 141 3.91 18.23 10.25
CA PHE A 141 5.19 17.54 10.37
C PHE A 141 6.34 18.29 9.68
N GLY A 142 6.00 19.29 8.84
CA GLY A 142 6.96 20.18 8.20
C GLY A 142 7.44 19.66 6.84
N PRO A 143 8.69 19.98 6.43
CA PRO A 143 9.20 19.66 5.08
C PRO A 143 9.20 18.17 4.72
N GLU A 144 9.23 17.29 5.73
CA GLU A 144 9.25 15.84 5.56
C GLU A 144 7.83 15.24 5.48
N ALA A 145 6.78 16.07 5.56
CA ALA A 145 5.40 15.61 5.43
C ALA A 145 5.18 14.93 4.07
N LYS A 146 4.55 13.76 4.05
CA LYS A 146 4.37 12.93 2.86
C LYS A 146 3.15 13.38 2.06
N GLN A 147 3.35 13.52 0.76
CA GLN A 147 2.28 13.57 -0.24
C GLN A 147 1.83 12.14 -0.57
N ASP A 148 0.65 11.75 -0.15
CA ASP A 148 0.14 10.38 -0.35
C ASP A 148 -1.38 10.35 -0.51
N TYR A 149 -1.91 9.20 -0.91
CA TYR A 149 -3.30 9.03 -1.30
C TYR A 149 -3.89 7.74 -0.73
N ALA A 150 -5.15 7.85 -0.34
CA ALA A 150 -6.03 6.72 -0.09
C ALA A 150 -7.39 6.99 -0.74
N VAL A 151 -8.26 5.99 -0.69
CA VAL A 151 -9.64 6.13 -1.15
C VAL A 151 -10.58 5.49 -0.17
N GLU A 152 -11.62 6.25 0.18
CA GLU A 152 -12.81 5.72 0.84
C GLU A 152 -13.73 5.12 -0.22
N VAL A 153 -14.27 3.93 0.08
CA VAL A 153 -15.15 3.18 -0.80
C VAL A 153 -16.37 2.75 -0.01
N ALA A 154 -17.55 3.04 -0.55
CA ALA A 154 -18.83 2.55 -0.05
C ALA A 154 -19.66 1.97 -1.20
N GLY A 155 -20.39 0.89 -0.95
CA GLY A 155 -21.17 0.18 -1.96
C GLY A 155 -20.78 -1.29 -2.12
N PRO A 156 -21.27 -1.96 -3.17
CA PRO A 156 -21.20 -3.42 -3.28
C PRO A 156 -19.79 -4.02 -3.22
N VAL A 157 -18.76 -3.29 -3.66
CA VAL A 157 -17.37 -3.80 -3.65
C VAL A 157 -16.84 -4.00 -2.22
N VAL A 158 -17.39 -3.30 -1.22
CA VAL A 158 -16.96 -3.44 0.17
C VAL A 158 -17.20 -4.86 0.68
N ALA A 159 -18.24 -5.56 0.21
CA ALA A 159 -18.44 -6.97 0.56
C ALA A 159 -17.25 -7.86 0.14
N HIS A 160 -16.63 -7.59 -1.03
CA HIS A 160 -15.45 -8.32 -1.49
C HIS A 160 -14.21 -7.97 -0.65
N ILE A 161 -14.02 -6.69 -0.35
CA ILE A 161 -12.90 -6.20 0.47
C ILE A 161 -13.02 -6.76 1.89
N HIS A 162 -14.22 -6.73 2.47
CA HIS A 162 -14.56 -7.28 3.77
C HIS A 162 -14.27 -8.77 3.83
N ARG A 163 -14.75 -9.55 2.84
CA ARG A 163 -14.46 -10.99 2.76
C ARG A 163 -12.96 -11.28 2.73
N PHE A 164 -12.21 -10.50 1.98
CA PHE A 164 -10.76 -10.58 1.96
C PHE A 164 -10.17 -10.28 3.34
N ALA A 165 -10.55 -9.16 3.96
CA ALA A 165 -10.09 -8.72 5.28
C ALA A 165 -10.36 -9.79 6.36
N CYS A 166 -11.56 -10.36 6.39
CA CYS A 166 -11.90 -11.46 7.29
C CYS A 166 -11.09 -12.73 7.03
N THR A 167 -10.83 -13.03 5.76
CA THR A 167 -10.02 -14.19 5.40
C THR A 167 -8.58 -14.05 5.86
N VAL A 168 -8.01 -12.84 5.80
CA VAL A 168 -6.65 -12.59 6.29
C VAL A 168 -6.62 -12.50 7.82
N ALA A 169 -7.62 -11.87 8.45
CA ALA A 169 -7.76 -11.81 9.90
C ALA A 169 -7.88 -13.19 10.55
N ARG A 170 -8.56 -14.16 9.89
CA ARG A 170 -8.67 -15.55 10.36
C ARG A 170 -7.35 -16.33 10.39
N ARG A 171 -6.29 -15.84 9.74
CA ARG A 171 -5.02 -16.55 9.64
C ARG A 171 -4.17 -16.37 10.89
N THR A 172 -4.61 -16.87 12.05
CA THR A 172 -3.71 -17.01 13.20
C THR A 172 -2.87 -18.28 13.06
N HIS A 173 -1.58 -18.18 13.40
CA HIS A 173 -0.60 -19.26 13.17
C HIS A 173 -0.06 -19.87 14.47
N GLU A 174 -0.81 -19.77 15.56
CA GLU A 174 -0.55 -20.63 16.72
C GLU A 174 -0.62 -22.11 16.28
N ARG A 175 0.17 -22.97 16.93
CA ARG A 175 0.12 -24.43 16.75
C ARG A 175 -1.17 -24.96 17.37
N THR A 176 -2.33 -24.49 16.90
CA THR A 176 -3.63 -24.97 17.35
C THR A 176 -3.75 -26.44 16.91
N PRO A 177 -3.98 -27.39 17.85
CA PRO A 177 -4.20 -28.79 17.51
C PRO A 177 -5.25 -28.91 16.41
N TRP A 178 -5.11 -29.91 15.53
CA TRP A 178 -5.96 -30.04 14.34
C TRP A 178 -7.45 -29.94 14.67
N ARG A 179 -7.90 -30.48 15.82
CA ARG A 179 -9.30 -30.44 16.30
C ARG A 179 -9.84 -29.02 16.52
N GLU A 180 -9.07 -28.17 17.21
CA GLU A 180 -9.42 -26.77 17.44
C GLU A 180 -9.34 -25.95 16.15
N ARG A 181 -8.42 -26.29 15.24
CA ARG A 181 -8.35 -25.67 13.91
C ARG A 181 -9.61 -25.92 13.08
N TRP A 182 -10.20 -27.12 13.20
CA TRP A 182 -11.49 -27.44 12.58
C TRP A 182 -12.67 -26.71 13.24
N GLN A 183 -12.64 -26.49 14.56
CA GLN A 183 -13.67 -25.74 15.29
C GLN A 183 -13.59 -24.23 15.04
N ARG A 184 -12.40 -23.62 15.11
CA ARG A 184 -12.16 -22.20 14.78
C ARG A 184 -12.43 -21.87 13.31
N ARG A 185 -12.20 -22.82 12.39
CA ARG A 185 -12.63 -22.68 10.98
C ARG A 185 -14.15 -22.58 10.82
N ARG A 186 -14.92 -23.11 11.76
CA ARG A 186 -16.39 -23.05 11.77
C ARG A 186 -16.94 -21.85 12.55
N GLN A 187 -16.13 -21.20 13.37
CA GLN A 187 -16.51 -19.94 14.01
C GLN A 187 -16.32 -18.79 12.99
N PRO A 188 -17.38 -18.05 12.65
CA PRO A 188 -17.23 -16.86 11.84
C PRO A 188 -16.46 -15.80 12.64
N VAL A 189 -15.23 -15.46 12.21
CA VAL A 189 -14.53 -14.24 12.70
C VAL A 189 -15.23 -12.98 12.23
N CYS A 190 -16.00 -13.09 11.15
CA CYS A 190 -16.92 -12.08 10.66
C CYS A 190 -18.08 -12.80 10.00
N GLU A 191 -19.26 -12.21 10.04
CA GLU A 191 -20.39 -12.63 9.22
C GLU A 191 -20.17 -12.16 7.77
N GLU A 192 -20.31 -13.06 6.80
CA GLU A 192 -20.27 -12.63 5.39
C GLU A 192 -21.47 -11.71 5.13
N LYS A 193 -21.21 -10.42 4.94
CA LYS A 193 -22.23 -9.46 4.51
C LYS A 193 -22.74 -9.85 3.13
N GLY A 194 -24.06 -9.80 2.95
CA GLY A 194 -24.71 -9.97 1.65
C GLY A 194 -24.38 -8.83 0.68
N ALA A 195 -25.07 -8.80 -0.46
CA ALA A 195 -24.93 -7.69 -1.39
C ALA A 195 -25.33 -6.36 -0.70
N LEU A 196 -24.39 -5.42 -0.64
CA LEU A 196 -24.64 -4.07 -0.16
C LEU A 196 -25.39 -3.27 -1.23
N PRO A 197 -26.20 -2.26 -0.85
CA PRO A 197 -26.86 -1.41 -1.83
C PRO A 197 -25.85 -0.59 -2.64
N GLU A 198 -26.22 -0.26 -3.87
CA GLU A 198 -25.48 0.69 -4.68
C GLU A 198 -25.50 2.08 -4.03
N GLN A 199 -24.35 2.74 -4.00
CA GLN A 199 -24.19 4.07 -3.39
C GLN A 199 -23.56 5.09 -4.34
N GLY A 200 -23.24 4.70 -5.57
CA GLY A 200 -22.65 5.56 -6.58
C GLY A 200 -22.62 4.88 -7.95
N GLN A 201 -21.83 5.41 -8.88
CA GLN A 201 -21.80 4.94 -10.28
C GLN A 201 -20.49 4.25 -10.65
N ALA A 202 -19.49 4.24 -9.75
CA ALA A 202 -18.17 3.75 -10.06
C ALA A 202 -18.16 2.21 -10.18
N GLU A 203 -17.54 1.70 -11.24
CA GLU A 203 -17.13 0.29 -11.27
C GLU A 203 -15.75 0.16 -10.60
N VAL A 204 -15.66 -0.73 -9.62
CA VAL A 204 -14.45 -0.96 -8.84
C VAL A 204 -14.04 -2.41 -8.95
N LEU A 205 -12.75 -2.63 -9.17
CA LEU A 205 -12.10 -3.92 -9.06
C LEU A 205 -11.09 -3.85 -7.90
N PHE A 206 -11.32 -4.65 -6.87
CA PHE A 206 -10.35 -4.84 -5.78
C PHE A 206 -9.29 -5.86 -6.21
N VAL A 207 -8.02 -5.46 -6.13
CA VAL A 207 -6.89 -6.27 -6.62
C VAL A 207 -5.85 -6.38 -5.52
N THR A 208 -5.50 -7.61 -5.18
CA THR A 208 -4.45 -7.89 -4.18
C THR A 208 -3.22 -8.46 -4.83
N ARG A 209 -2.07 -8.34 -4.17
CA ARG A 209 -0.86 -9.08 -4.51
C ARG A 209 -0.36 -9.87 -3.32
N ASP A 210 -0.13 -11.17 -3.52
CA ASP A 210 0.41 -12.08 -2.52
C ASP A 210 1.41 -13.08 -3.09
N ASN A 211 2.03 -13.90 -2.25
CA ASN A 211 3.02 -14.91 -2.68
C ASN A 211 2.38 -16.27 -3.05
N GLY A 212 1.07 -16.31 -3.25
CA GLY A 212 0.28 -17.51 -3.50
C GLY A 212 -0.60 -17.37 -4.74
N ARG A 213 -1.84 -16.92 -4.54
CA ARG A 213 -2.89 -16.89 -5.59
C ARG A 213 -2.80 -15.68 -6.50
N HIS A 214 -2.29 -14.56 -5.99
CA HIS A 214 -2.29 -13.28 -6.70
C HIS A 214 -0.87 -12.72 -6.88
N PRO A 215 0.07 -13.45 -7.50
CA PRO A 215 1.47 -13.04 -7.54
C PRO A 215 1.75 -11.84 -8.47
N THR A 216 0.86 -11.53 -9.41
CA THR A 216 1.11 -10.54 -10.47
C THR A 216 -0.12 -9.71 -10.83
N ASP A 217 -1.17 -9.76 -10.01
CA ASP A 217 -2.49 -9.25 -10.39
C ASP A 217 -2.47 -7.73 -10.55
N ILE A 218 -1.82 -7.02 -9.63
CA ILE A 218 -1.62 -5.57 -9.70
C ILE A 218 -0.81 -5.18 -10.95
N GLU A 219 0.37 -5.79 -11.18
CA GLU A 219 1.19 -5.51 -12.38
C GLU A 219 0.40 -5.78 -13.67
N ARG A 220 -0.44 -6.83 -13.67
CA ARG A 220 -1.27 -7.18 -14.83
C ARG A 220 -2.28 -6.08 -15.14
N GLU A 221 -2.99 -5.53 -14.16
CA GLU A 221 -3.96 -4.46 -14.39
C GLU A 221 -3.30 -3.18 -14.93
N TYR A 222 -2.16 -2.77 -14.34
CA TYR A 222 -1.34 -1.68 -14.88
C TYR A 222 -1.00 -1.90 -16.36
N ARG A 223 -0.52 -3.09 -16.71
CA ARG A 223 -0.10 -3.41 -18.07
C ARG A 223 -1.27 -3.45 -19.05
N LEU A 224 -2.43 -3.97 -18.63
CA LEU A 224 -3.64 -3.95 -19.45
C LEU A 224 -4.05 -2.51 -19.77
N ALA A 225 -4.11 -1.64 -18.76
CA ALA A 225 -4.47 -0.23 -18.93
C ALA A 225 -3.48 0.52 -19.83
N ILE A 226 -2.16 0.38 -19.60
CA ILE A 226 -1.11 1.03 -20.41
C ILE A 226 -1.17 0.61 -21.89
N ARG A 227 -1.53 -0.65 -22.15
CA ARG A 227 -1.65 -1.18 -23.52
C ARG A 227 -2.91 -0.67 -24.23
N SER A 228 -4.00 -0.47 -23.49
CA SER A 228 -5.25 0.08 -24.05
C SER A 228 -5.25 1.60 -24.18
N ALA A 229 -4.35 2.31 -23.49
CA ALA A 229 -4.28 3.76 -23.46
C ALA A 229 -4.32 4.40 -24.87
N ARG A 230 -5.12 5.48 -24.98
CA ARG A 230 -5.37 6.20 -26.23
C ARG A 230 -4.88 7.65 -26.21
N SER A 231 -5.00 8.34 -25.08
CA SER A 231 -4.69 9.77 -24.97
C SER A 231 -3.59 10.06 -23.95
N ARG A 232 -3.71 9.56 -22.71
CA ARG A 232 -2.76 9.87 -21.64
C ARG A 232 -2.53 8.75 -20.65
N ILE A 233 -1.34 8.75 -20.05
CA ILE A 233 -0.99 7.91 -18.90
C ILE A 233 -0.30 8.82 -17.89
N VAL A 234 -0.80 8.89 -16.66
CA VAL A 234 -0.13 9.58 -15.55
C VAL A 234 0.11 8.57 -14.44
N ILE A 235 1.36 8.42 -13.99
CA ILE A 235 1.71 7.54 -12.87
C ILE A 235 2.45 8.38 -11.83
N ALA A 236 1.90 8.49 -10.63
CA ALA A 236 2.59 9.05 -9.48
C ALA A 236 3.00 7.91 -8.55
N ASN A 237 4.31 7.67 -8.44
CA ASN A 237 4.83 6.58 -7.63
C ASN A 237 6.11 6.99 -6.89
N ALA A 238 6.15 6.72 -5.59
CA ALA A 238 7.31 6.96 -4.73
C ALA A 238 8.56 6.22 -5.22
N TYR A 239 8.38 4.95 -5.60
CA TYR A 239 9.46 4.05 -5.97
C TYR A 239 9.17 3.39 -7.31
N PHE A 240 9.79 3.95 -8.36
CA PHE A 240 9.59 3.49 -9.73
C PHE A 240 10.82 2.73 -10.24
N PHE A 241 10.73 1.41 -10.14
CA PHE A 241 11.73 0.50 -10.70
C PHE A 241 11.07 -0.81 -11.22
N PRO A 242 10.18 -0.70 -12.23
CA PRO A 242 9.32 -1.81 -12.59
C PRO A 242 10.01 -2.85 -13.50
N GLY A 243 9.31 -3.96 -13.75
CA GLY A 243 9.79 -5.00 -14.66
C GLY A 243 9.92 -4.55 -16.12
N TYR A 244 10.75 -5.25 -16.91
CA TYR A 244 10.96 -4.97 -18.36
C TYR A 244 9.65 -4.87 -19.13
N ARG A 245 8.66 -5.67 -18.75
CA ARG A 245 7.39 -5.73 -19.46
C ARG A 245 6.61 -4.42 -19.30
N LEU A 246 6.52 -3.89 -18.08
CA LEU A 246 5.90 -2.59 -17.81
C LEU A 246 6.67 -1.45 -18.52
N ILE A 247 8.00 -1.43 -18.41
CA ILE A 247 8.84 -0.42 -19.09
C ILE A 247 8.61 -0.44 -20.60
N ARG A 248 8.59 -1.63 -21.20
CA ARG A 248 8.33 -1.79 -22.64
C ARG A 248 6.93 -1.30 -23.00
N ASP A 249 5.92 -1.65 -22.21
CA ASP A 249 4.54 -1.24 -22.46
C ASP A 249 4.40 0.29 -22.40
N LEU A 250 5.07 0.97 -21.45
CA LEU A 250 5.13 2.45 -21.37
C LEU A 250 5.83 3.08 -22.58
N LYS A 251 7.01 2.56 -22.96
CA LYS A 251 7.74 3.05 -24.14
C LYS A 251 6.94 2.86 -25.42
N GLN A 252 6.20 1.75 -25.53
CA GLN A 252 5.32 1.51 -26.67
C GLN A 252 4.12 2.45 -26.66
N ALA A 253 3.56 2.81 -25.50
CA ALA A 253 2.50 3.80 -25.41
C ALA A 253 2.97 5.18 -25.89
N ALA A 254 4.11 5.65 -25.40
CA ALA A 254 4.69 6.93 -25.85
C ALA A 254 4.96 6.94 -27.36
N LYS A 255 5.51 5.85 -27.92
CA LYS A 255 5.71 5.71 -29.38
C LYS A 255 4.42 5.69 -30.20
N ARG A 256 3.28 5.33 -29.61
CA ARG A 256 1.95 5.42 -30.26
C ARG A 256 1.38 6.85 -30.24
N GLY A 257 2.06 7.81 -29.62
CA GLY A 257 1.58 9.18 -29.46
C GLY A 257 0.76 9.41 -28.19
N VAL A 258 0.69 8.43 -27.27
CA VAL A 258 0.06 8.63 -25.95
C VAL A 258 0.95 9.52 -25.10
N ASP A 259 0.36 10.53 -24.44
CA ASP A 259 1.10 11.39 -23.50
C ASP A 259 1.37 10.63 -22.19
N VAL A 260 2.60 10.16 -22.02
CA VAL A 260 3.01 9.40 -20.83
C VAL A 260 3.78 10.31 -19.88
N ARG A 261 3.23 10.53 -18.69
CA ARG A 261 3.79 11.37 -17.62
C ARG A 261 4.06 10.53 -16.37
N LEU A 262 5.27 10.61 -15.84
CA LEU A 262 5.67 9.99 -14.57
C LEU A 262 5.94 11.08 -13.55
N ILE A 263 5.26 11.04 -12.40
CA ILE A 263 5.53 11.89 -11.23
C ILE A 263 6.30 11.02 -10.24
N LEU A 264 7.58 11.35 -10.07
CA LEU A 264 8.52 10.58 -9.25
C LEU A 264 9.04 11.42 -8.10
N GLN A 265 9.45 10.78 -7.02
CA GLN A 265 10.09 11.42 -5.89
C GLN A 265 11.43 12.08 -6.32
N GLY A 266 11.54 13.41 -6.23
CA GLY A 266 12.78 14.14 -6.59
C GLY A 266 13.90 14.04 -5.53
N GLN A 267 13.51 13.86 -4.27
CA GLN A 267 14.41 13.67 -3.14
C GLN A 267 14.09 12.38 -2.37
N PRO A 268 14.36 11.19 -2.93
CA PRO A 268 14.15 9.93 -2.22
C PRO A 268 15.06 9.80 -1.01
N ASP A 269 14.51 9.25 0.07
CA ASP A 269 15.17 9.02 1.35
C ASP A 269 16.36 8.05 1.24
N MET A 270 16.36 7.21 0.19
CA MET A 270 17.41 6.23 -0.10
C MET A 270 18.18 6.56 -1.39
N ALA A 271 19.47 6.87 -1.25
CA ALA A 271 20.37 7.19 -2.37
C ALA A 271 20.46 6.07 -3.43
N ILE A 272 20.38 4.80 -3.01
CA ILE A 272 20.39 3.65 -3.93
C ILE A 272 19.14 3.61 -4.82
N VAL A 273 17.98 4.00 -4.28
CA VAL A 273 16.72 4.04 -5.02
C VAL A 273 16.73 5.22 -5.99
N LYS A 274 17.29 6.36 -5.57
CA LYS A 274 17.57 7.50 -6.45
C LYS A 274 18.41 7.10 -7.65
N PHE A 275 19.50 6.38 -7.38
CA PHE A 275 20.40 5.91 -8.42
C PHE A 275 19.67 4.95 -9.37
N ALA A 276 18.98 3.95 -8.83
CA ALA A 276 18.23 2.96 -9.59
C ALA A 276 17.16 3.59 -10.50
N ALA A 277 16.33 4.49 -9.97
CA ALA A 277 15.31 5.19 -10.77
C ALA A 277 15.94 6.05 -11.88
N ARG A 278 17.03 6.77 -11.58
CA ARG A 278 17.73 7.62 -12.56
C ARG A 278 18.39 6.82 -13.69
N THR A 279 18.72 5.54 -13.48
CA THR A 279 19.19 4.67 -14.57
C THR A 279 18.14 4.50 -15.68
N LEU A 280 16.85 4.62 -15.35
CA LEU A 280 15.75 4.45 -16.29
C LEU A 280 15.44 5.72 -17.09
N TYR A 281 15.82 6.89 -16.59
CA TYR A 281 15.42 8.18 -17.17
C TYR A 281 15.82 8.32 -18.64
N PRO A 282 17.09 8.06 -19.06
CA PRO A 282 17.46 8.21 -20.46
C PRO A 282 16.66 7.30 -21.41
N HIS A 283 16.28 6.10 -20.95
CA HIS A 283 15.53 5.14 -21.76
C HIS A 283 14.05 5.48 -21.91
N LEU A 284 13.48 6.18 -20.92
CA LEU A 284 12.09 6.64 -20.90
C LEU A 284 11.94 7.98 -21.63
N LEU A 285 12.78 8.96 -21.27
CA LEU A 285 12.83 10.28 -21.91
C LEU A 285 13.09 10.13 -23.43
N GLY A 286 14.08 9.32 -23.81
CA GLY A 286 14.38 9.05 -25.22
C GLY A 286 13.29 8.27 -25.97
N ALA A 287 12.26 7.76 -25.30
CA ALA A 287 11.10 7.13 -25.92
C ALA A 287 9.86 8.04 -25.96
N GLY A 288 9.97 9.29 -25.48
CA GLY A 288 8.86 10.26 -25.44
C GLY A 288 8.09 10.29 -24.12
N VAL A 289 8.55 9.59 -23.07
CA VAL A 289 7.95 9.66 -21.73
C VAL A 289 8.41 10.94 -21.03
N SER A 290 7.48 11.74 -20.51
CA SER A 290 7.77 12.90 -19.67
C SER A 290 7.96 12.49 -18.22
N ILE A 291 9.04 12.94 -17.58
CA ILE A 291 9.32 12.67 -16.16
C ILE A 291 9.28 13.99 -15.39
N TYR A 292 8.56 13.99 -14.28
CA TYR A 292 8.38 15.10 -13.35
C TYR A 292 8.90 14.66 -11.98
N GLU A 293 9.95 15.30 -11.48
CA GLU A 293 10.44 15.09 -10.11
C GLU A 293 9.65 16.01 -9.15
N TYR A 294 8.88 15.44 -8.24
CA TYR A 294 8.18 16.18 -7.18
C TYR A 294 9.20 16.69 -6.15
N CYS A 295 9.14 17.98 -5.83
CA CYS A 295 10.17 18.68 -5.05
C CYS A 295 9.65 19.43 -3.82
N ARG A 296 8.34 19.45 -3.56
CA ARG A 296 7.78 20.22 -2.44
C ARG A 296 8.02 19.53 -1.08
N ARG A 297 7.80 18.23 -1.03
CA ARG A 297 7.92 17.35 0.15
C ARG A 297 8.09 15.89 -0.32
N PRO A 298 8.30 14.90 0.55
CA PRO A 298 8.35 13.52 0.10
C PRO A 298 7.05 13.06 -0.60
N LEU A 299 7.13 12.57 -1.84
CA LEU A 299 6.07 11.87 -2.55
C LEU A 299 6.05 10.40 -2.13
N HIS A 300 4.96 9.99 -1.50
CA HIS A 300 4.66 8.61 -1.17
C HIS A 300 3.45 8.04 -1.94
N GLY A 301 2.92 8.74 -2.95
CA GLY A 301 1.80 8.26 -3.75
C GLY A 301 2.05 6.91 -4.46
N LYS A 302 0.99 6.13 -4.66
CA LYS A 302 0.94 4.93 -5.52
C LYS A 302 -0.32 4.95 -6.38
N VAL A 303 -0.46 6.00 -7.17
CA VAL A 303 -1.65 6.25 -7.97
C VAL A 303 -1.32 6.31 -9.45
N ALA A 304 -2.26 5.87 -10.28
CA ALA A 304 -2.13 6.02 -11.71
C ALA A 304 -3.48 6.27 -12.37
N LEU A 305 -3.41 6.93 -13.52
CA LEU A 305 -4.53 7.32 -14.36
C LEU A 305 -4.19 6.94 -15.81
N VAL A 306 -5.15 6.36 -16.51
CA VAL A 306 -5.08 6.11 -17.95
C VAL A 306 -6.33 6.66 -18.61
N ASP A 307 -6.10 7.56 -19.57
CA ASP A 307 -7.11 8.34 -20.26
C ASP A 307 -8.04 9.05 -19.25
N ASP A 308 -9.36 8.98 -19.43
CA ASP A 308 -10.38 9.40 -18.46
C ASP A 308 -11.18 8.20 -17.90
N ALA A 309 -10.78 6.99 -18.28
CA ALA A 309 -11.58 5.79 -18.11
C ALA A 309 -11.09 4.88 -16.98
N TRP A 310 -9.81 4.97 -16.60
CA TRP A 310 -9.21 4.03 -15.66
C TRP A 310 -8.28 4.75 -14.68
N SER A 311 -8.38 4.43 -13.40
CA SER A 311 -7.38 4.79 -12.40
C SER A 311 -7.14 3.68 -11.39
N THR A 312 -6.09 3.82 -10.59
CA THR A 312 -5.85 2.97 -9.42
C THR A 312 -5.29 3.77 -8.26
N VAL A 313 -5.70 3.40 -7.05
CA VAL A 313 -5.17 3.87 -5.77
C VAL A 313 -4.90 2.64 -4.91
N GLY A 314 -3.78 2.61 -4.19
CA GLY A 314 -3.48 1.48 -3.32
C GLY A 314 -2.12 1.59 -2.66
N SER A 315 -1.60 0.45 -2.21
CA SER A 315 -0.35 0.37 -1.45
C SER A 315 0.87 0.02 -2.32
N SER A 316 0.66 -0.52 -3.52
CA SER A 316 1.74 -1.12 -4.32
C SER A 316 2.64 -0.07 -4.98
N ASN A 317 3.92 -0.08 -4.58
CA ASN A 317 4.97 0.60 -5.32
C ASN A 317 5.30 -0.16 -6.62
N LEU A 318 5.80 0.55 -7.62
CA LEU A 318 6.22 -0.05 -8.89
C LEU A 318 7.69 -0.46 -8.85
N ASP A 319 8.10 -1.16 -7.77
CA ASP A 319 9.45 -1.65 -7.54
C ASP A 319 9.48 -3.20 -7.40
N PRO A 320 10.66 -3.84 -7.49
CA PRO A 320 10.74 -5.29 -7.51
C PRO A 320 10.29 -5.96 -6.22
N LEU A 321 10.44 -5.33 -5.05
CA LEU A 321 10.00 -5.90 -3.77
C LEU A 321 8.48 -5.85 -3.65
N SER A 322 7.86 -4.70 -3.92
CA SER A 322 6.40 -4.58 -3.86
C SER A 322 5.73 -5.51 -4.87
N LEU A 323 6.22 -5.53 -6.12
CA LEU A 323 5.61 -6.35 -7.17
C LEU A 323 5.89 -7.86 -6.99
N SER A 324 7.02 -8.23 -6.36
CA SER A 324 7.46 -9.65 -6.35
C SER A 324 7.48 -10.32 -4.98
N LEU A 325 7.36 -9.59 -3.86
CA LEU A 325 7.47 -10.17 -2.52
C LEU A 325 6.45 -9.66 -1.50
N ASN A 326 6.18 -8.35 -1.42
CA ASN A 326 5.32 -7.79 -0.36
C ASN A 326 3.83 -8.01 -0.59
N LEU A 327 3.06 -8.06 0.48
CA LEU A 327 1.62 -8.19 0.38
C LEU A 327 0.98 -6.82 0.16
N GLU A 328 0.26 -6.64 -0.94
CA GLU A 328 -0.25 -5.33 -1.40
C GLU A 328 -1.74 -5.41 -1.75
N ALA A 329 -2.41 -4.25 -1.76
CA ALA A 329 -3.80 -4.12 -2.19
C ALA A 329 -4.01 -2.78 -2.91
N ASN A 330 -4.74 -2.83 -4.01
CA ASN A 330 -5.16 -1.69 -4.80
C ASN A 330 -6.66 -1.79 -5.08
N VAL A 331 -7.30 -0.65 -5.25
CA VAL A 331 -8.54 -0.57 -6.00
C VAL A 331 -8.25 -0.03 -7.39
N VAL A 332 -8.95 -0.57 -8.36
CA VAL A 332 -8.92 -0.15 -9.74
C VAL A 332 -10.30 0.38 -10.09
N ILE A 333 -10.37 1.57 -10.66
CA ILE A 333 -11.58 2.39 -10.70
C ILE A 333 -11.89 2.75 -12.15
N ARG A 334 -13.16 2.60 -12.53
CA ARG A 334 -13.76 3.20 -13.73
C ARG A 334 -14.87 4.13 -13.30
N ASP A 335 -14.53 5.40 -13.22
CA ASP A 335 -15.46 6.48 -12.94
C ASP A 335 -14.89 7.78 -13.50
N ARG A 336 -15.61 8.44 -14.40
CA ARG A 336 -15.11 9.65 -15.07
C ARG A 336 -14.93 10.81 -14.10
N GLY A 337 -15.82 10.94 -13.11
CA GLY A 337 -15.77 12.02 -12.12
C GLY A 337 -14.54 11.89 -11.22
N PHE A 338 -14.36 10.73 -10.63
CA PHE A 338 -13.18 10.39 -9.81
C PHE A 338 -11.89 10.54 -10.61
N ASN A 339 -11.85 10.03 -11.84
CA ASN A 339 -10.69 10.13 -12.72
C ASN A 339 -10.35 11.58 -13.06
N ALA A 340 -11.35 12.45 -13.28
CA ALA A 340 -11.15 13.87 -13.51
C ALA A 340 -10.60 14.57 -12.25
N SER A 341 -11.12 14.26 -11.06
CA SER A 341 -10.61 14.79 -9.79
C SER A 341 -9.16 14.37 -9.54
N LEU A 342 -8.83 13.10 -9.77
CA LEU A 342 -7.45 12.60 -9.65
C LEU A 342 -6.53 13.27 -10.69
N ALA A 343 -6.99 13.42 -11.93
CA ALA A 343 -6.23 14.11 -12.98
C ALA A 343 -5.92 15.55 -12.59
N GLN A 344 -6.92 16.29 -12.11
CA GLN A 344 -6.77 17.68 -11.68
C GLN A 344 -5.75 17.80 -10.53
N ASN A 345 -5.80 16.88 -9.56
CA ASN A 345 -4.86 16.84 -8.46
C ASN A 345 -3.41 16.62 -8.95
N LEU A 346 -3.19 15.59 -9.79
CA LEU A 346 -1.87 15.26 -10.32
C LEU A 346 -1.32 16.35 -11.27
N ASP A 347 -2.18 16.95 -12.09
CA ASP A 347 -1.82 18.09 -12.93
C ASP A 347 -1.48 19.33 -12.09
N GLY A 348 -2.13 19.53 -10.94
CA GLY A 348 -1.74 20.52 -9.93
C GLY A 348 -0.33 20.28 -9.41
N LEU A 349 -0.02 19.06 -8.96
CA LEU A 349 1.32 18.70 -8.50
C LEU A 349 2.38 18.95 -9.57
N MET A 350 2.12 18.58 -10.83
CA MET A 350 3.06 18.77 -11.92
C MET A 350 3.34 20.25 -12.21
N ARG A 351 2.31 21.10 -12.17
CA ARG A 351 2.44 22.53 -12.45
C ARG A 351 3.13 23.30 -11.33
N GLU A 352 2.81 22.98 -10.09
CA GLU A 352 3.17 23.83 -8.94
C GLU A 352 4.37 23.32 -8.15
N HIS A 353 4.63 22.01 -8.20
CA HIS A 353 5.54 21.36 -7.25
C HIS A 353 6.55 20.40 -7.88
N CYS A 354 6.47 20.18 -9.20
CA CYS A 354 7.39 19.30 -9.90
C CYS A 354 8.38 20.06 -10.77
N LYS A 355 9.58 19.52 -10.87
CA LYS A 355 10.56 19.87 -11.89
C LYS A 355 10.45 18.88 -13.05
N ARG A 356 10.18 19.36 -14.27
CA ARG A 356 10.23 18.52 -15.47
C ARG A 356 11.68 18.16 -15.80
N MET A 357 11.94 16.89 -16.05
CA MET A 357 13.25 16.40 -16.46
C MET A 357 13.45 16.58 -17.95
N ASP A 358 14.58 17.18 -18.31
CA ASP A 358 14.96 17.46 -19.68
C ASP A 358 15.71 16.25 -20.28
N PRO A 359 15.30 15.76 -21.46
CA PRO A 359 16.04 14.76 -22.22
C PRO A 359 17.53 15.09 -22.44
N GLU A 360 17.90 16.36 -22.61
CA GLU A 360 19.28 16.80 -22.89
C GLU A 360 20.17 16.82 -21.64
N HIS A 361 19.59 17.15 -20.48
CA HIS A 361 20.28 17.15 -19.19
C HIS A 361 20.40 15.76 -18.56
N ALA A 362 19.66 14.77 -19.06
CA ALA A 362 19.90 13.35 -18.78
C ALA A 362 21.17 12.88 -19.50
N ARG A 363 22.31 13.53 -19.23
CA ARG A 363 23.63 13.19 -19.77
C ARG A 363 23.81 11.69 -19.63
N ARG A 364 24.04 11.02 -20.76
CA ARG A 364 24.45 9.61 -20.76
C ARG A 364 25.66 9.51 -19.82
N PRO A 365 25.55 8.75 -18.71
CA PRO A 365 26.70 8.53 -17.85
C PRO A 365 27.84 7.97 -18.72
N SER A 366 29.10 8.19 -18.32
CA SER A 366 30.25 7.56 -19.01
C SER A 366 29.96 6.08 -19.27
N ALA A 367 30.49 5.50 -20.36
CA ALA A 367 30.21 4.10 -20.72
C ALA A 367 30.34 3.14 -19.52
N TRP A 368 31.33 3.40 -18.65
CA TRP A 368 31.51 2.73 -17.37
C TRP A 368 30.33 2.89 -16.39
N ARG A 369 29.87 4.12 -16.13
CA ARG A 369 28.70 4.38 -15.27
C ARG A 369 27.41 3.82 -15.87
N SER A 370 27.26 3.81 -17.19
CA SER A 370 26.12 3.20 -17.89
C SER A 370 26.15 1.68 -17.76
N MET A 371 27.31 1.05 -17.90
CA MET A 371 27.50 -0.38 -17.68
C MET A 371 27.26 -0.78 -16.22
N LEU A 372 27.80 -0.01 -15.26
CA LEU A 372 27.57 -0.22 -13.83
C LEU A 372 26.08 -0.05 -13.50
N SER A 373 25.42 0.98 -14.04
CA SER A 373 23.98 1.21 -13.90
C SER A 373 23.17 0.03 -14.44
N MET A 374 23.55 -0.51 -15.60
CA MET A 374 22.92 -1.68 -16.20
C MET A 374 23.15 -2.93 -15.34
N LEU A 375 24.36 -3.17 -14.84
CA LEU A 375 24.67 -4.28 -13.94
C LEU A 375 23.90 -4.17 -12.62
N SER A 376 23.87 -2.99 -11.99
CA SER A 376 23.04 -2.71 -10.82
C SER A 376 21.56 -2.93 -11.12
N PHE A 377 21.09 -2.53 -12.31
CA PHE A 377 19.72 -2.74 -12.73
C PHE A 377 19.38 -4.24 -12.83
N HIS A 378 20.24 -5.03 -13.46
CA HIS A 378 20.08 -6.48 -13.55
C HIS A 378 20.20 -7.16 -12.18
N ALA A 379 21.12 -6.72 -11.32
CA ALA A 379 21.31 -7.26 -9.98
C ALA A 379 20.10 -7.01 -9.07
N MET A 380 19.60 -5.78 -9.00
CA MET A 380 18.39 -5.43 -8.23
C MET A 380 17.16 -6.20 -8.71
N ARG A 381 17.15 -6.63 -9.98
CA ARG A 381 16.07 -7.47 -10.55
C ARG A 381 16.24 -8.95 -10.38
N LEU A 382 17.48 -9.42 -10.30
CA LEU A 382 17.76 -10.81 -9.96
C LEU A 382 17.51 -11.03 -8.46
N PHE A 383 17.65 -9.98 -7.64
CA PHE A 383 17.45 -10.04 -6.20
C PHE A 383 16.10 -10.67 -5.78
N PRO A 384 14.91 -10.23 -6.24
CA PRO A 384 13.66 -10.89 -5.84
C PRO A 384 13.55 -12.34 -6.31
N ARG A 385 14.18 -12.70 -7.45
CA ARG A 385 14.21 -14.09 -7.92
C ARG A 385 15.07 -14.96 -7.02
N LEU A 386 16.27 -14.49 -6.68
CA LEU A 386 17.20 -15.16 -5.76
C LEU A 386 16.63 -15.23 -4.34
N ALA A 387 16.07 -14.14 -3.85
CA ALA A 387 15.34 -14.07 -2.58
C ALA A 387 14.09 -14.97 -2.58
N GLY A 388 13.46 -15.14 -3.75
CA GLY A 388 12.39 -16.09 -4.00
C GLY A 388 12.82 -17.56 -3.88
N MET A 389 14.10 -17.86 -4.10
CA MET A 389 14.70 -19.21 -3.97
C MET A 389 15.11 -19.54 -2.54
N LEU A 390 15.29 -18.55 -1.66
CA LEU A 390 15.43 -18.79 -0.23
C LEU A 390 14.18 -19.50 0.29
N PRO A 391 14.31 -20.44 1.26
CA PRO A 391 13.17 -21.15 1.82
C PRO A 391 12.04 -20.18 2.14
N ARG A 392 10.85 -20.47 1.62
CA ARG A 392 9.67 -19.65 1.85
C ARG A 392 9.33 -19.73 3.34
N HIS A 393 9.84 -18.79 4.14
CA HIS A 393 9.29 -18.55 5.46
C HIS A 393 7.81 -18.26 5.27
N ARG A 394 6.96 -19.06 5.92
CA ARG A 394 5.54 -18.77 5.95
C ARG A 394 5.36 -17.70 7.01
N PRO A 395 4.91 -16.49 6.65
CA PRO A 395 4.77 -15.42 7.62
C PRO A 395 3.80 -15.86 8.72
N ARG A 396 4.18 -15.54 9.96
CA ARG A 396 3.37 -15.84 11.15
C ARG A 396 2.50 -14.64 11.49
N ILE A 397 1.32 -14.87 12.05
CA ILE A 397 0.52 -13.81 12.67
C ILE A 397 0.36 -14.23 14.12
N VAL A 398 0.77 -13.35 15.03
CA VAL A 398 0.83 -13.59 16.48
C VAL A 398 0.00 -12.53 17.18
N ASP A 399 -0.86 -12.94 18.13
CA ASP A 399 -1.66 -12.03 18.95
C ASP A 399 -0.78 -11.37 20.02
N ALA A 400 -1.02 -10.09 20.31
CA ALA A 400 -0.27 -9.31 21.30
C ALA A 400 -0.45 -9.84 22.74
N SER A 401 -1.55 -10.53 23.02
CA SER A 401 -1.87 -11.12 24.33
C SER A 401 -1.10 -12.41 24.65
N GLY A 402 -0.28 -12.94 23.73
CA GLY A 402 0.47 -14.19 23.93
C GLY A 402 1.88 -13.96 24.50
N GLU A 403 2.34 -14.90 25.36
CA GLU A 403 3.68 -14.90 26.00
C GLU A 403 4.88 -14.73 25.03
N ALA A 404 4.67 -14.90 23.72
CA ALA A 404 5.71 -14.82 22.70
C ALA A 404 6.12 -13.40 22.27
N VAL A 405 5.38 -12.36 22.64
CA VAL A 405 5.71 -10.97 22.25
C VAL A 405 6.65 -10.30 23.25
N HIS A 406 6.49 -10.59 24.55
CA HIS A 406 7.28 -9.97 25.63
C HIS A 406 8.81 -10.20 25.57
N PRO A 407 9.38 -11.36 25.16
CA PRO A 407 10.83 -11.51 25.10
C PRO A 407 11.50 -10.80 23.90
N LEU A 408 10.74 -10.07 23.08
CA LEU A 408 11.26 -9.34 21.91
C LEU A 408 11.46 -7.82 22.17
N VAL A 409 11.05 -7.32 23.33
CA VAL A 409 10.92 -5.88 23.67
C VAL A 409 12.09 -5.35 24.52
N ASP A 410 13.12 -6.14 24.83
CA ASP A 410 14.21 -5.66 25.70
C ASP A 410 15.07 -4.52 25.09
N GLU A 411 15.10 -3.44 25.87
CA GLU A 411 15.72 -2.09 25.82
C GLU A 411 15.61 -1.19 24.55
N PRO A 412 15.11 0.06 24.70
CA PRO A 412 15.09 1.04 23.61
C PRO A 412 16.46 1.70 23.44
N ALA A 413 17.19 1.33 22.39
CA ALA A 413 18.23 2.19 21.85
C ALA A 413 17.57 3.40 21.14
N GLN A 414 17.51 4.53 21.84
CA GLN A 414 17.12 5.83 21.30
C GLN A 414 18.00 6.18 20.09
N ALA A 415 17.42 6.19 18.90
CA ALA A 415 17.91 6.98 17.77
C ALA A 415 16.74 7.31 16.85
N PRO A 416 16.52 8.57 16.47
CA PRO A 416 15.50 8.91 15.49
C PRO A 416 15.91 8.32 14.15
N ARG A 417 15.14 7.36 13.63
CA ARG A 417 15.35 6.80 12.30
C ARG A 417 14.24 7.28 11.37
N LYS A 418 14.62 8.00 10.32
CA LYS A 418 13.75 8.37 9.21
C LYS A 418 13.15 7.11 8.58
N ALA A 419 11.82 7.05 8.51
CA ALA A 419 11.09 5.98 7.85
C ALA A 419 11.32 6.05 6.32
N ALA A 420 11.84 4.97 5.74
CA ALA A 420 12.07 4.79 4.31
C ALA A 420 10.80 4.34 3.56
#